data_AF-A0A5C6PCG4-F1
#
_entry.id   AF-A0A5C6PCG4-F1
#
_cell.length_a   1.000
_cell.length_b   1.000
_cell.length_c   1.000
_cell.angle_alpha   90.00
_cell.angle_beta   90.00
_cell.angle_gamma   90.00
#
_symmetry.space_group_name_H-M   'P 1'
#
loop_
_entity.id
_entity.type
_entity.pdbx_description
1 polymer ?
#
loop_
_entity_poly.entity_id
_entity_poly.type
_entity_poly.pdbx_seq_one_letter_code
_entity_poly.pdbx_strand_id
1 'polypeptide(L)'
;MLKGLSLHLEEWDRLQGEYEQLQETHRLYLQKLEEISQLQDKCSSSISIQHERLKEVHQMVKRLAYKDEYEKFKLYLTVLLLLLSVVCYFFVTYRVLDAILNFLLLWFYCTLTVRESILISNGSRIKGWWVFHHYISAFLSGVMLTWPDGSQYRTFRNQFLAYSFYQSFVQCLQCYYQSGCLYRLRSLGERHNLDLTV
;
A
#
# COMPACT_ATOMS: atom_id res chain seq x y z
N MET A 1 8.91 80.33 -47.74
CA MET A 1 7.71 79.47 -47.86
C MET A 1 8.10 78.03 -48.24
N LEU A 2 8.82 77.80 -49.34
CA LEU A 2 9.23 76.45 -49.79
C LEU A 2 10.10 75.63 -48.80
N LYS A 3 11.05 76.26 -48.11
CA LYS A 3 11.92 75.59 -47.10
C LYS A 3 11.19 75.08 -45.85
N GLY A 4 10.12 75.76 -45.43
CA GLY A 4 9.34 75.34 -44.26
C GLY A 4 8.42 74.16 -44.58
N LEU A 5 7.95 74.08 -45.83
CA LEU A 5 7.13 72.98 -46.31
C LEU A 5 7.95 71.69 -46.47
N SER A 6 9.20 71.76 -46.93
CA SER A 6 10.07 70.59 -47.06
C SER A 6 10.44 70.00 -45.69
N LEU A 7 10.73 70.86 -44.71
CA LEU A 7 11.02 70.47 -43.32
C LEU A 7 9.82 69.75 -42.67
N HIS A 8 8.62 70.26 -42.87
CA HIS A 8 7.41 69.60 -42.39
C HIS A 8 7.14 68.26 -43.09
N LEU A 9 7.42 68.15 -44.40
CA LEU A 9 7.27 66.88 -45.13
C LEU A 9 8.24 65.81 -44.59
N GLU A 10 9.49 66.19 -44.36
CA GLU A 10 10.55 65.31 -43.87
C GLU A 10 10.28 64.84 -42.43
N GLU A 11 9.72 65.73 -41.58
CA GLU A 11 9.27 65.38 -40.23
C GLU A 11 8.05 64.46 -40.24
N TRP A 12 7.10 64.67 -41.15
CA TRP A 12 5.96 63.77 -41.36
C TRP A 12 6.41 62.37 -41.80
N ASP A 13 7.35 62.27 -42.73
CA ASP A 13 7.86 61.00 -43.24
C ASP A 13 8.63 60.23 -42.13
N ARG A 14 9.37 60.96 -41.29
CA ARG A 14 10.02 60.38 -40.09
C ARG A 14 8.98 59.83 -39.10
N LEU A 15 7.94 60.60 -38.78
CA LEU A 15 6.87 60.17 -37.86
C LEU A 15 6.09 58.96 -38.39
N GLN A 16 5.84 58.92 -39.70
CA GLN A 16 5.22 57.78 -40.38
C GLN A 16 6.08 56.51 -40.18
N GLY A 17 7.39 56.60 -40.41
CA GLY A 17 8.32 55.49 -40.19
C GLY A 17 8.39 55.01 -38.73
N GLU A 18 8.41 55.95 -37.77
CA GLU A 18 8.35 55.63 -36.34
C GLU A 18 7.04 54.92 -35.95
N TYR A 19 5.91 55.36 -36.50
CA TYR A 19 4.61 54.74 -36.28
C TYR A 19 4.55 53.31 -36.83
N GLU A 20 5.07 53.08 -38.05
CA GLU A 20 5.16 51.75 -38.66
C GLU A 20 6.03 50.80 -37.83
N GLN A 21 7.19 51.28 -37.34
CA GLN A 21 8.06 50.52 -36.47
C GLN A 21 7.39 50.17 -35.14
N LEU A 22 6.65 51.11 -34.55
CA LEU A 22 5.88 50.88 -33.33
C LEU A 22 4.80 49.82 -33.55
N GLN A 23 4.10 49.86 -34.69
CA GLN A 23 3.06 48.89 -35.02
C GLN A 23 3.62 47.47 -35.18
N GLU A 24 4.77 47.31 -35.84
CA GLU A 24 5.43 46.00 -35.97
C GLU A 24 5.96 45.50 -34.61
N THR A 25 6.49 46.40 -33.77
CA THR A 25 6.92 46.05 -32.41
C THR A 25 5.74 45.58 -31.55
N HIS A 26 4.58 46.25 -31.64
CA HIS A 26 3.36 45.84 -30.93
C HIS A 26 2.85 44.48 -31.42
N ARG A 27 2.87 44.22 -32.73
CA ARG A 27 2.51 42.93 -33.31
C ARG A 27 3.41 41.81 -32.78
N LEU A 28 4.73 42.02 -32.76
CA LEU A 28 5.69 41.06 -32.22
C LEU A 28 5.47 40.84 -30.72
N TYR A 29 5.17 41.90 -29.96
CA TYR A 29 4.85 41.81 -28.54
C TYR A 29 3.63 40.91 -28.29
N LEU A 30 2.54 41.09 -29.04
CA LEU A 30 1.34 40.25 -28.91
C LEU A 30 1.63 38.79 -29.24
N GLN A 31 2.42 38.52 -30.29
CA GLN A 31 2.83 37.16 -30.62
C GLN A 31 3.64 36.52 -29.49
N LYS A 32 4.59 37.26 -28.90
CA LYS A 32 5.39 36.78 -27.77
C LYS A 32 4.53 36.54 -26.53
N LEU A 33 3.53 37.37 -26.29
CA LEU A 33 2.59 37.20 -25.19
C LEU A 33 1.77 35.92 -25.36
N GLU A 34 1.29 35.63 -26.57
CA GLU A 34 0.57 34.39 -26.89
C GLU A 34 1.48 33.15 -26.71
N GLU A 35 2.72 33.20 -27.21
CA GLU A 35 3.70 32.12 -27.02
C GLU A 35 3.96 31.84 -25.53
N ILE A 36 4.11 32.90 -24.72
CA ILE A 36 4.28 32.78 -23.26
C ILE A 36 3.03 32.19 -22.61
N SER A 37 1.83 32.65 -23.00
CA SER A 37 0.57 32.14 -22.46
C SER A 37 0.42 30.64 -22.71
N GLN A 38 0.68 30.20 -23.94
CA GLN A 38 0.62 28.78 -24.30
C GLN A 38 1.65 27.92 -23.55
N LEU A 39 2.86 28.44 -23.33
CA LEU A 39 3.86 27.76 -22.52
C LEU A 39 3.44 27.68 -21.05
N GLN A 40 2.85 28.74 -20.52
CA GLN A 40 2.33 28.78 -19.16
C GLN A 40 1.23 27.73 -18.95
N ASP A 41 0.27 27.62 -19.89
CA ASP A 41 -0.81 26.64 -19.82
C ASP A 41 -0.29 25.19 -19.88
N LYS A 42 0.67 24.94 -20.77
CA LYS A 42 1.34 23.62 -20.86
C LYS A 42 2.08 23.27 -19.58
N CYS A 43 2.79 24.23 -18.99
CA CYS A 43 3.52 24.05 -17.74
C CYS A 43 2.55 23.77 -16.58
N SER A 44 1.50 24.59 -16.43
CA SER A 44 0.46 24.43 -15.40
C SER A 44 -0.26 23.08 -15.49
N SER A 45 -0.63 22.67 -16.70
CA SER A 45 -1.25 21.37 -16.95
C SER A 45 -0.30 20.21 -16.60
N SER A 46 0.97 20.32 -17.00
CA SER A 46 1.99 19.31 -16.69
C SER A 46 2.23 19.19 -15.19
N ILE A 47 2.31 20.30 -14.46
CA ILE A 47 2.47 20.32 -12.99
C ILE A 47 1.27 19.63 -12.32
N SER A 48 0.06 19.94 -12.76
CA SER A 48 -1.17 19.34 -12.22
C SER A 48 -1.19 17.81 -12.40
N ILE A 49 -0.79 17.32 -13.59
CA ILE A 49 -0.68 15.89 -13.87
C ILE A 49 0.39 15.23 -13.00
N GLN A 50 1.57 15.85 -12.87
CA GLN A 50 2.66 15.32 -12.04
C GLN A 50 2.26 15.24 -10.57
N HIS A 51 1.54 16.24 -10.07
CA HIS A 51 1.04 16.25 -8.70
C HIS A 51 0.07 15.09 -8.45
N GLU A 52 -0.83 14.79 -9.39
CA GLU A 52 -1.76 13.66 -9.25
C GLU A 52 -1.04 12.31 -9.30
N ARG A 53 -0.10 12.14 -10.25
CA ARG A 53 0.76 10.95 -10.31
C ARG A 53 1.57 10.76 -9.03
N LEU A 54 2.08 11.84 -8.44
CA LEU A 54 2.84 11.78 -7.19
C LEU A 54 1.96 11.30 -6.03
N LYS A 55 0.69 11.74 -5.96
CA LYS A 55 -0.26 11.23 -4.96
C LYS A 55 -0.51 9.73 -5.14
N GLU A 56 -0.70 9.28 -6.37
CA GLU A 56 -0.88 7.85 -6.68
C GLU A 56 0.34 7.04 -6.24
N VAL A 57 1.55 7.46 -6.63
CA VAL A 57 2.81 6.81 -6.23
C VAL A 57 2.96 6.79 -4.71
N HIS A 58 2.69 7.90 -4.03
CA HIS A 58 2.73 7.98 -2.56
C HIS A 58 1.76 6.99 -1.91
N GLN A 59 0.53 6.90 -2.44
CA GLN A 59 -0.45 5.95 -1.94
C GLN A 59 -0.05 4.50 -2.20
N MET A 60 0.52 4.20 -3.37
CA MET A 60 1.06 2.87 -3.70
C MET A 60 2.18 2.48 -2.74
N VAL A 61 3.13 3.39 -2.47
CA VAL A 61 4.22 3.17 -1.52
C VAL A 61 3.67 2.86 -0.12
N LYS A 62 2.66 3.61 0.34
CA LYS A 62 1.99 3.35 1.63
C LYS A 62 1.35 1.96 1.68
N ARG A 63 0.63 1.55 0.63
CA ARG A 63 0.01 0.21 0.57
C ARG A 63 1.05 -0.90 0.60
N LEU A 64 2.17 -0.72 -0.09
CA LEU A 64 3.29 -1.68 -0.08
C LEU A 64 3.96 -1.77 1.29
N ALA A 65 4.23 -0.62 1.93
CA ALA A 65 4.79 -0.59 3.28
C ALA A 65 3.87 -1.26 4.31
N TYR A 66 2.56 -1.00 4.24
CA TYR A 66 1.58 -1.68 5.09
C TYR A 66 1.59 -3.20 4.89
N LYS A 67 1.68 -3.67 3.64
CA LYS A 67 1.77 -5.10 3.33
C LYS A 67 3.05 -5.71 3.92
N ASP A 68 4.19 -5.04 3.80
CA ASP A 68 5.46 -5.52 4.37
C ASP A 68 5.40 -5.65 5.89
N GLU A 69 4.86 -4.64 6.58
CA GLU A 69 4.65 -4.66 8.04
C GLU A 69 3.64 -5.73 8.48
N TYR A 70 2.62 -6.01 7.66
CA TYR A 70 1.69 -7.11 7.88
C TYR A 70 2.38 -8.47 7.80
N GLU A 71 3.16 -8.73 6.75
CA GLU A 71 3.84 -10.02 6.56
C GLU A 71 4.86 -10.30 7.68
N LYS A 72 5.64 -9.28 8.08
CA LYS A 72 6.55 -9.38 9.24
C LYS A 72 5.81 -9.74 10.50
N PHE A 73 4.73 -9.00 10.82
CA PHE A 73 3.90 -9.26 11.99
C PHE A 73 3.37 -10.70 11.98
N LYS A 74 2.81 -11.15 10.85
CA LYS A 74 2.26 -12.49 10.69
C LYS A 74 3.32 -13.55 10.96
N LEU A 75 4.51 -13.40 10.37
CA LEU A 75 5.62 -14.33 10.55
C LEU A 75 6.10 -14.39 12.01
N TYR A 76 6.40 -13.24 12.63
CA TYR A 76 6.88 -13.18 14.01
C TYR A 76 5.90 -13.86 14.98
N LEU A 77 4.61 -13.57 14.84
CA LEU A 77 3.58 -14.13 15.72
C LEU A 77 3.35 -15.61 15.44
N THR A 78 3.38 -16.05 14.17
CA THR A 78 3.27 -17.47 13.82
C THR A 78 4.41 -18.28 14.42
N VAL A 79 5.66 -17.79 14.35
CA VAL A 79 6.83 -18.45 14.94
C VAL A 79 6.71 -18.49 16.47
N LEU A 80 6.29 -17.39 17.10
CA LEU A 80 6.05 -17.35 18.55
C LEU A 80 5.01 -18.39 18.97
N LEU A 81 3.86 -18.46 18.27
CA LEU A 81 2.79 -19.40 18.54
C LEU A 81 3.21 -20.86 18.32
N LEU A 82 4.03 -21.13 17.29
CA LEU A 82 4.61 -22.45 17.04
C LEU A 82 5.47 -22.90 18.22
N LEU A 83 6.40 -22.05 18.68
CA LEU A 83 7.28 -22.35 19.81
C LEU A 83 6.50 -22.55 21.10
N LEU A 84 5.56 -21.65 21.41
CA LEU A 84 4.70 -21.78 22.59
C LEU A 84 3.86 -23.06 22.57
N SER A 85 3.34 -23.45 21.40
CA SER A 85 2.58 -24.70 21.25
C SER A 85 3.45 -25.93 21.52
N VAL A 86 4.70 -25.95 21.03
CA VAL A 86 5.67 -27.02 21.33
C VAL A 86 5.99 -27.07 22.83
N VAL A 87 6.24 -25.93 23.46
CA VAL A 87 6.52 -25.86 24.90
C VAL A 87 5.34 -26.40 25.72
N CYS A 88 4.12 -25.96 25.42
CA CYS A 88 2.90 -26.40 26.12
C CYS A 88 2.53 -27.87 25.84
N TYR A 89 2.96 -28.42 24.70
CA TYR A 89 2.68 -29.81 24.36
C TYR A 89 3.65 -30.78 25.05
N PHE A 90 4.97 -30.51 24.99
CA PHE A 90 6.00 -31.46 25.43
C PHE A 90 6.51 -31.22 26.85
N PHE A 91 6.57 -29.97 27.31
CA PHE A 91 7.35 -29.61 28.49
C PHE A 91 6.49 -29.11 29.66
N VAL A 92 5.34 -28.48 29.38
CA VAL A 92 4.58 -27.78 30.42
C VAL A 92 3.08 -28.04 30.35
N THR A 93 2.49 -28.41 31.49
CA THR A 93 1.05 -28.71 31.65
C THR A 93 0.36 -27.74 32.62
N TYR A 94 0.71 -26.46 32.58
CA TYR A 94 0.07 -25.43 33.41
C TYR A 94 -1.11 -24.78 32.70
N ARG A 95 -2.28 -24.77 33.35
CA ARG A 95 -3.52 -24.17 32.83
C ARG A 95 -3.38 -22.69 32.46
N VAL A 96 -2.56 -21.95 33.19
CA VAL A 96 -2.31 -20.53 32.93
C VAL A 96 -1.56 -20.34 31.61
N LEU A 97 -0.60 -21.20 31.28
CA LEU A 97 0.09 -21.13 29.99
C LEU A 97 -0.82 -21.50 28.83
N ASP A 98 -1.67 -22.51 29.02
CA ASP A 98 -2.70 -22.84 28.03
C ASP A 98 -3.65 -21.64 27.83
N ALA A 99 -4.04 -20.93 28.89
CA ALA A 99 -4.85 -19.71 28.79
C ALA A 99 -4.14 -18.60 28.00
N ILE A 100 -2.86 -18.36 28.30
CA ILE A 100 -2.04 -17.36 27.59
C ILE A 100 -1.94 -17.71 26.10
N LEU A 101 -1.65 -18.97 25.75
CA LEU A 101 -1.60 -19.42 24.36
C LEU A 101 -2.94 -19.24 23.65
N ASN A 102 -4.05 -19.64 24.28
CA ASN A 102 -5.39 -19.50 23.70
C ASN A 102 -5.81 -18.03 23.52
N PHE A 103 -5.48 -17.18 24.49
CA PHE A 103 -5.71 -15.74 24.37
C PHE A 103 -4.89 -15.15 23.21
N LEU A 104 -3.61 -15.51 23.10
CA LEU A 104 -2.75 -15.08 22.00
C LEU A 104 -3.27 -15.57 20.63
N LEU A 105 -3.74 -16.81 20.53
CA LEU A 105 -4.35 -17.35 19.30
C LEU A 105 -5.62 -16.58 18.92
N LEU A 106 -6.52 -16.35 19.88
CA LEU A 106 -7.75 -15.58 19.66
C LEU A 106 -7.41 -14.17 19.16
N TRP A 107 -6.51 -13.48 19.87
CA TRP A 107 -6.06 -12.14 19.51
C TRP A 107 -5.38 -12.12 18.13
N PHE A 108 -4.53 -13.11 17.84
CA PHE A 108 -3.81 -13.23 16.58
C PHE A 108 -4.79 -13.38 15.41
N TYR A 109 -5.73 -14.33 15.46
CA TYR A 109 -6.68 -14.54 14.38
C TYR A 109 -7.66 -13.37 14.20
N CYS A 110 -8.10 -12.72 15.29
CA CYS A 110 -8.89 -11.49 15.17
C CYS A 110 -8.09 -10.37 14.49
N THR A 111 -6.82 -10.20 14.86
CA THR A 111 -5.95 -9.18 14.26
C THR A 111 -5.65 -9.48 12.79
N LEU A 112 -5.42 -10.74 12.43
CA LEU A 112 -5.26 -11.16 11.04
C LEU A 112 -6.50 -10.80 10.22
N THR A 113 -7.69 -11.12 10.69
CA THR A 113 -8.94 -10.81 9.98
C THR A 113 -9.09 -9.31 9.68
N VAL A 114 -8.79 -8.44 10.65
CA VAL A 114 -8.86 -6.98 10.45
C VAL A 114 -7.77 -6.48 9.51
N ARG A 115 -6.53 -6.98 9.63
CA ARG A 115 -5.44 -6.54 8.75
C ARG A 115 -5.63 -7.05 7.32
N GLU A 116 -6.11 -8.28 7.15
CA GLU A 116 -6.40 -8.86 5.84
C GLU A 116 -7.60 -8.19 5.17
N SER A 117 -8.61 -7.71 5.92
CA SER A 117 -9.69 -6.91 5.34
C SER A 117 -9.18 -5.60 4.76
N ILE A 118 -8.26 -4.92 5.45
CA ILE A 118 -7.57 -3.72 4.94
C ILE A 118 -6.75 -4.07 3.69
N LEU A 119 -6.06 -5.21 3.66
CA LEU A 119 -5.32 -5.67 2.48
C LEU A 119 -6.23 -5.94 1.29
N ILE A 120 -7.40 -6.56 1.51
CA ILE A 120 -8.42 -6.77 0.48
C ILE A 120 -8.91 -5.43 -0.06
N SER A 121 -9.23 -4.47 0.82
CA SER A 121 -9.60 -3.10 0.42
C SER A 121 -8.47 -2.38 -0.35
N ASN A 122 -7.21 -2.71 -0.08
CA ASN A 122 -6.05 -2.21 -0.83
C ASN A 122 -5.77 -2.95 -2.14
N GLY A 123 -6.59 -3.96 -2.50
CA GLY A 123 -6.50 -4.71 -3.75
C GLY A 123 -5.78 -6.07 -3.66
N SER A 124 -5.43 -6.55 -2.46
CA SER A 124 -4.87 -7.89 -2.29
C SER A 124 -5.93 -8.96 -2.52
N ARG A 125 -5.55 -10.03 -3.23
CA ARG A 125 -6.45 -11.16 -3.54
C ARG A 125 -6.34 -12.25 -2.47
N ILE A 126 -7.11 -12.12 -1.39
CA ILE A 126 -7.17 -13.13 -0.32
C ILE A 126 -8.44 -13.99 -0.51
N LYS A 127 -8.31 -15.31 -0.43
CA LYS A 127 -9.43 -16.24 -0.66
C LYS A 127 -10.40 -16.24 0.52
N GLY A 128 -11.70 -16.31 0.24
CA GLY A 128 -12.73 -16.31 1.29
C GLY A 128 -12.64 -17.48 2.28
N TRP A 129 -12.23 -18.68 1.81
CA TRP A 129 -12.04 -19.84 2.70
C TRP A 129 -10.93 -19.61 3.74
N TRP A 130 -9.92 -18.81 3.39
CA TRP A 130 -8.82 -18.45 4.29
C TRP A 130 -9.31 -17.58 5.44
N VAL A 131 -10.10 -16.55 5.11
CA VAL A 131 -10.74 -15.69 6.11
C VAL A 131 -11.73 -16.49 6.97
N PHE A 132 -12.45 -17.44 6.37
CA PHE A 132 -13.35 -18.33 7.12
C PHE A 132 -12.59 -19.20 8.13
N HIS A 133 -11.42 -19.73 7.76
CA HIS A 133 -10.55 -20.46 8.68
C HIS A 133 -10.11 -19.61 9.88
N HIS A 134 -9.84 -18.31 9.68
CA HIS A 134 -9.52 -17.39 10.79
C HIS A 134 -10.68 -17.26 11.78
N TYR A 135 -11.91 -17.13 11.29
CA TYR A 135 -13.09 -17.06 12.16
C TYR A 135 -13.28 -18.34 12.98
N ILE A 136 -13.12 -19.51 12.35
CA ILE A 136 -13.20 -20.79 13.08
C ILE A 136 -12.09 -20.87 14.12
N SER A 137 -10.86 -20.53 13.77
CA SER A 137 -9.72 -20.63 14.68
C SER A 137 -9.87 -19.68 15.87
N ALA A 138 -10.30 -18.44 15.64
CA ALA A 138 -10.63 -17.48 16.70
C ALA A 138 -11.73 -18.02 17.63
N PHE A 139 -12.81 -18.54 17.06
CA PHE A 139 -13.90 -19.13 17.84
C PHE A 139 -13.43 -20.30 18.71
N LEU A 140 -12.69 -21.26 18.14
CA LEU A 140 -12.19 -22.42 18.86
C LEU A 140 -11.21 -22.02 19.97
N SER A 141 -10.33 -21.05 19.73
CA SER A 141 -9.44 -20.49 20.76
C SER A 141 -10.22 -19.79 21.88
N GLY A 142 -11.30 -19.09 21.56
CA GLY A 142 -12.20 -18.49 22.56
C GLY A 142 -12.89 -19.55 23.42
N VAL A 143 -13.40 -20.61 22.80
CA VAL A 143 -13.98 -21.77 23.50
C VAL A 143 -12.95 -22.38 24.45
N MET A 144 -11.74 -22.68 23.96
CA MET A 144 -10.66 -23.25 24.78
C MET A 144 -10.19 -22.34 25.92
N LEU A 145 -10.20 -21.02 25.71
CA LEU A 145 -9.84 -20.04 26.74
C LEU A 145 -10.83 -20.08 27.91
N THR A 146 -12.13 -20.08 27.60
CA THR A 146 -13.22 -20.07 28.57
C THR A 146 -13.59 -21.44 29.14
N TRP A 147 -13.07 -22.53 28.57
CA TRP A 147 -13.40 -23.88 29.01
C TRP A 147 -12.90 -24.12 30.44
N PRO A 148 -13.79 -24.49 31.40
CA PRO A 148 -13.40 -24.71 32.78
C PRO A 148 -12.53 -25.96 32.96
N ASP A 149 -11.64 -25.94 33.95
CA ASP A 149 -10.80 -27.10 34.23
C ASP A 149 -11.64 -28.31 34.65
N GLY A 150 -11.48 -29.40 33.89
CA GLY A 150 -12.23 -30.63 34.08
C GLY A 150 -11.61 -31.81 33.33
N SER A 151 -12.17 -33.00 33.51
CA SER A 151 -11.74 -34.20 32.78
C SER A 151 -11.86 -34.02 31.27
N GLN A 152 -12.96 -33.46 30.80
CA GLN A 152 -13.23 -33.20 29.38
C GLN A 152 -12.17 -32.29 28.75
N TYR A 153 -11.85 -31.17 29.42
CA TYR A 153 -10.79 -30.26 28.98
C TYR A 153 -9.45 -30.99 28.86
N ARG A 154 -9.05 -31.74 29.89
CA ARG A 154 -7.77 -32.46 29.91
C ARG A 154 -7.67 -33.51 28.79
N THR A 155 -8.75 -34.20 28.48
CA THR A 155 -8.80 -35.16 27.37
C THR A 155 -8.66 -34.48 26.01
N PHE A 156 -9.29 -33.32 25.81
CA PHE A 156 -9.27 -32.60 24.53
C PHE A 156 -8.01 -31.73 24.35
N ARG A 157 -7.39 -31.27 25.45
CA ARG A 157 -6.24 -30.36 25.48
C ARG A 157 -5.16 -30.73 24.47
N ASN A 158 -4.68 -31.97 24.50
CA ASN A 158 -3.57 -32.39 23.64
C ASN A 158 -3.95 -32.39 22.16
N GLN A 159 -5.23 -32.67 21.83
CA GLN A 159 -5.72 -32.59 20.46
C GLN A 159 -5.71 -31.15 19.95
N PHE A 160 -6.17 -30.20 20.79
CA PHE A 160 -6.15 -28.79 20.43
C PHE A 160 -4.72 -28.23 20.31
N LEU A 161 -3.82 -28.59 21.22
CA LEU A 161 -2.41 -28.17 21.13
C LEU A 161 -1.71 -28.74 19.89
N ALA A 162 -1.97 -30.00 19.55
CA ALA A 162 -1.47 -30.60 18.31
C ALA A 162 -2.03 -29.88 17.07
N TYR A 163 -3.30 -29.50 17.09
CA TYR A 163 -3.92 -28.66 16.06
C TYR A 163 -3.25 -27.28 15.97
N SER A 164 -3.03 -26.57 17.09
CA SER A 164 -2.37 -25.26 17.10
C SER A 164 -0.93 -25.32 16.58
N PHE A 165 -0.19 -26.37 16.94
CA PHE A 165 1.13 -26.65 16.39
C PHE A 165 1.07 -26.85 14.88
N TYR A 166 0.19 -27.74 14.42
CA TYR A 166 0.03 -28.04 12.99
C TYR A 166 -0.35 -26.79 12.18
N GLN A 167 -1.30 -26.00 12.67
CA GLN A 167 -1.72 -24.75 12.04
C GLN A 167 -0.55 -23.76 11.90
N SER A 168 0.18 -23.53 12.99
CA SER A 168 1.33 -22.60 12.98
C SER A 168 2.43 -23.09 12.04
N PHE A 169 2.65 -24.41 11.98
CA PHE A 169 3.61 -25.02 11.06
C PHE A 169 3.21 -24.85 9.59
N VAL A 170 1.95 -25.15 9.25
CA VAL A 170 1.42 -24.94 7.89
C VAL A 170 1.51 -23.47 7.50
N GLN A 171 1.21 -22.55 8.42
CA GLN A 171 1.31 -21.11 8.18
C GLN A 171 2.75 -20.67 7.85
N CYS A 172 3.76 -21.23 8.53
CA CYS A 172 5.17 -21.01 8.20
C CYS A 172 5.53 -21.54 6.81
N LEU A 173 5.08 -22.75 6.45
CA LEU A 173 5.32 -23.34 5.13
C LEU A 173 4.67 -22.51 4.01
N GLN A 174 3.44 -22.05 4.22
CA GLN A 174 2.75 -21.16 3.29
C GLN A 174 3.53 -19.86 3.09
N CYS A 175 4.00 -19.24 4.18
CA CYS A 175 4.81 -18.03 4.14
C CYS A 175 6.11 -18.23 3.35
N TYR A 176 6.81 -19.34 3.60
CA TYR A 176 8.05 -19.70 2.90
C TYR A 176 7.80 -19.89 1.40
N TYR A 177 6.78 -20.66 1.04
CA TYR A 177 6.40 -20.90 -0.35
C TYR A 177 6.02 -19.61 -1.07
N GLN A 178 5.16 -18.78 -0.47
CA GLN A 178 4.70 -17.52 -1.06
C GLN A 178 5.85 -16.53 -1.22
N SER A 179 6.73 -16.42 -0.23
CA SER A 179 7.93 -15.57 -0.32
C SER A 179 8.86 -15.99 -1.45
N GLY A 180 9.08 -17.31 -1.62
CA GLY A 180 9.90 -17.85 -2.70
C GLY A 180 9.28 -17.61 -4.08
N CYS A 181 7.96 -17.76 -4.22
CA CYS A 181 7.25 -17.43 -5.45
C CYS A 181 7.33 -15.94 -5.78
N LEU A 182 7.15 -15.05 -4.80
CA LEU A 182 7.27 -13.61 -5.00
C LEU A 182 8.69 -13.20 -5.40
N TYR A 183 9.71 -13.78 -4.76
CA TYR A 183 11.10 -13.53 -5.11
C TYR A 183 11.37 -13.89 -6.57
N ARG A 184 10.91 -15.07 -7.01
CA ARG A 184 11.02 -15.51 -8.41
C ARG A 184 10.33 -14.55 -9.38
N LEU A 185 9.09 -14.17 -9.11
CA LEU A 185 8.35 -13.20 -9.95
C LEU A 185 9.07 -11.85 -10.01
N ARG A 186 9.64 -11.39 -8.89
CA ARG A 186 10.44 -10.15 -8.83
C ARG A 186 11.71 -10.26 -9.66
N SER A 187 12.43 -11.38 -9.61
CA SER A 187 13.63 -11.59 -10.43
C SER A 187 13.34 -11.71 -11.93
N LEU A 188 12.13 -12.16 -12.31
CA LEU A 188 11.71 -12.31 -13.70
C LEU A 188 11.13 -11.03 -14.31
N GLY A 189 10.90 -9.98 -13.52
CA GLY A 189 10.31 -8.72 -13.98
C GLY A 189 8.80 -8.77 -14.26
N GLU A 190 8.13 -9.90 -14.07
CA GLU A 190 6.69 -10.09 -14.39
C GLU A 190 5.72 -9.56 -13.31
N ARG A 191 6.12 -8.53 -12.54
CA ARG A 191 5.33 -8.13 -11.36
C ARG A 191 4.11 -7.28 -11.75
N HIS A 192 2.91 -7.84 -11.57
CA HIS A 192 1.70 -7.04 -11.39
C HIS A 192 1.67 -6.50 -9.94
N ASN A 193 1.40 -5.21 -9.76
CA ASN A 193 1.75 -4.43 -8.55
C ASN A 193 1.17 -4.90 -7.19
N LEU A 194 0.29 -5.90 -7.15
CA LEU A 194 -0.41 -6.31 -5.91
C LEU A 194 -0.52 -7.83 -5.71
N ASP A 195 0.12 -8.65 -6.54
CA ASP A 195 -0.03 -10.10 -6.43
C ASP A 195 0.83 -10.69 -5.30
N LEU A 196 0.18 -10.93 -4.17
CA LEU A 196 0.40 -12.14 -3.38
C LEU A 196 -0.95 -12.64 -2.84
N THR A 197 -1.26 -13.87 -3.24
CA THR A 197 -2.46 -14.66 -2.94
C THR A 197 -2.23 -15.56 -1.74
N VAL A 198 -3.29 -15.77 -0.96
CA VAL A 198 -3.43 -16.95 -0.08
C VAL A 198 -4.00 -18.11 -0.88
#